data_AF-A0A660LCW7-F1
#
_entry.id   AF-A0A660LCW7-F1
#
_cell.length_a   1.000
_cell.length_b   1.000
_cell.length_c   1.000
_cell.angle_alpha   90.00
_cell.angle_beta   90.00
_cell.angle_gamma   90.00
#
_symmetry.space_group_name_H-M   'P 1'
#
loop_
_entity.id
_entity.type
_entity.pdbx_description
1 polymer ?
#
loop_
_entity_poly.entity_id
_entity_poly.type
_entity_poly.pdbx_seq_one_letter_code
_entity_poly.pdbx_strand_id
1 'polypeptide(L)'
;MRRTLLALTAFLALPATPALAQHDHGEMGSGPAVPIYNASFAVPHLDVLAGDTVTWHNASLRAHNVLADDRSFASPRLLMDGMFDHRFDTPGDYTYFCQLHPTMRGDIGVHRVLLDAAKEPAAPGKPYALKGRAALPEGATVSIQADGAEQATATVGANGAFTAAVTPAATASYTAVAGGEASPPVQLLVLDRKVSAGLKVGKRTLTITAKVTPASAGSTVVLQLKLKEHFGWWPVKATKTGADGIVRFTVDRGRKVQARVLLTAADEATELARSAAFRLK
;
A
#
# COMPACT_ATOMS: atom_id res chain seq x y z
N MET A 1 -87.89 -38.30 -4.73
CA MET A 1 -87.28 -37.97 -3.43
C MET A 1 -85.78 -38.21 -3.52
N ARG A 2 -84.99 -37.27 -2.99
CA ARG A 2 -83.57 -36.99 -3.28
C ARG A 2 -82.61 -38.14 -2.94
N ARG A 3 -81.62 -38.40 -3.79
CA ARG A 3 -80.36 -39.06 -3.42
C ARG A 3 -79.20 -38.23 -3.94
N THR A 4 -78.57 -37.51 -3.02
CA THR A 4 -77.43 -36.60 -3.20
C THR A 4 -76.16 -37.41 -3.49
N LEU A 5 -75.42 -37.07 -4.54
CA LEU A 5 -74.10 -37.64 -4.84
C LEU A 5 -73.04 -37.08 -3.88
N LEU A 6 -72.20 -37.98 -3.32
CA LEU A 6 -70.93 -37.62 -2.70
C LEU A 6 -69.92 -37.27 -3.80
N ALA A 7 -69.38 -36.06 -3.78
CA ALA A 7 -68.22 -35.67 -4.57
C ALA A 7 -66.95 -35.93 -3.74
N LEU A 8 -66.10 -36.84 -4.23
CA LEU A 8 -64.79 -37.14 -3.67
C LEU A 8 -63.78 -36.13 -4.24
N THR A 9 -63.31 -35.18 -3.43
CA THR A 9 -62.25 -34.25 -3.82
C THR A 9 -60.89 -34.90 -3.60
N ALA A 10 -60.21 -35.25 -4.69
CA ALA A 10 -58.81 -35.67 -4.68
C ALA A 10 -57.91 -34.44 -4.55
N PHE A 11 -57.15 -34.34 -3.46
CA PHE A 11 -56.09 -33.34 -3.29
C PHE A 11 -54.84 -33.81 -4.04
N LEU A 12 -54.50 -33.12 -5.14
CA LEU A 12 -53.23 -33.32 -5.84
C LEU A 12 -52.14 -32.58 -5.05
N ALA A 13 -51.23 -33.32 -4.40
CA ALA A 13 -50.05 -32.73 -3.78
C ALA A 13 -48.98 -32.46 -4.85
N LEU A 14 -48.67 -31.18 -5.07
CA LEU A 14 -47.54 -30.75 -5.89
C LEU A 14 -46.22 -31.04 -5.14
N PRO A 15 -45.17 -31.56 -5.81
CA PRO A 15 -43.85 -31.67 -5.20
C PRO A 15 -43.27 -30.26 -5.00
N ALA A 16 -42.91 -29.94 -3.76
CA ALA A 16 -42.13 -28.74 -3.46
C ALA A 16 -40.72 -28.90 -4.06
N THR A 17 -40.42 -28.10 -5.07
CA THR A 17 -39.06 -27.94 -5.58
C THR A 17 -38.18 -27.36 -4.46
N PRO A 18 -37.02 -27.96 -4.13
CA PRO A 18 -36.09 -27.30 -3.23
C PRO A 18 -35.62 -26.01 -3.89
N ALA A 19 -35.91 -24.88 -3.24
CA ALA A 19 -35.33 -23.60 -3.62
C ALA A 19 -33.82 -23.74 -3.49
N LEU A 20 -33.11 -23.61 -4.61
CA LEU A 20 -31.67 -23.37 -4.60
C LEU A 20 -31.45 -22.13 -3.74
N ALA A 21 -30.77 -22.30 -2.62
CA ALA A 21 -30.27 -21.17 -1.84
C ALA A 21 -29.41 -20.33 -2.79
N GLN A 22 -29.94 -19.17 -3.18
CA GLN A 22 -29.13 -18.13 -3.79
C GLN A 22 -28.08 -17.77 -2.74
N HIS A 23 -26.84 -18.16 -2.98
CA HIS A 23 -25.71 -17.51 -2.32
C HIS A 23 -25.81 -16.05 -2.70
N ASP A 24 -26.20 -15.24 -1.73
CA ASP A 24 -26.12 -13.79 -1.81
C ASP A 24 -24.67 -13.47 -2.16
N HIS A 25 -24.45 -12.95 -3.36
CA HIS A 25 -23.13 -12.47 -3.78
C HIS A 25 -22.87 -11.20 -2.99
N GLY A 26 -22.40 -11.38 -1.76
CA GLY A 26 -21.94 -10.31 -0.90
C GLY A 26 -21.03 -9.41 -1.70
N GLU A 27 -21.35 -8.12 -1.68
CA GLU A 27 -20.44 -7.02 -1.94
C GLU A 27 -19.05 -7.43 -1.45
N MET A 28 -18.02 -7.44 -2.32
CA MET A 28 -16.66 -7.85 -1.94
C MET A 28 -16.33 -7.17 -0.62
N GLY A 29 -16.31 -7.95 0.46
CA GLY A 29 -16.06 -7.42 1.79
C GLY A 29 -14.73 -6.68 1.77
N SER A 30 -14.58 -5.64 2.59
CA SER A 30 -13.33 -4.91 2.76
C SER A 30 -12.17 -5.76 3.35
N GLY A 31 -12.25 -7.10 3.25
CA GLY A 31 -11.29 -8.06 3.76
C GLY A 31 -10.19 -8.40 2.73
N PRO A 32 -9.19 -9.20 3.15
CA PRO A 32 -8.12 -9.65 2.27
C PRO A 32 -8.67 -10.46 1.09
N ALA A 33 -8.28 -10.09 -0.14
CA ALA A 33 -8.77 -10.74 -1.34
C ALA A 33 -7.64 -11.02 -2.34
N VAL A 34 -7.79 -12.13 -3.08
CA VAL A 34 -6.88 -12.56 -4.14
C VAL A 34 -7.68 -12.71 -5.43
N PRO A 35 -7.72 -11.67 -6.28
CA PRO A 35 -8.29 -11.78 -7.62
C PRO A 35 -7.50 -12.79 -8.47
N ILE A 36 -8.20 -13.53 -9.32
CA ILE A 36 -7.60 -14.43 -10.30
C ILE A 36 -7.86 -13.85 -11.68
N TYR A 37 -6.78 -13.50 -12.39
CA TYR A 37 -6.85 -12.96 -13.74
C TYR A 37 -6.10 -13.86 -14.71
N ASN A 38 -6.70 -14.12 -15.88
CA ASN A 38 -6.10 -14.93 -16.94
C ASN A 38 -5.62 -16.30 -16.47
N ALA A 39 -4.33 -16.42 -16.15
CA ALA A 39 -3.68 -17.61 -15.62
C ALA A 39 -2.71 -17.23 -14.48
N SER A 40 -3.14 -16.35 -13.56
CA SER A 40 -2.38 -15.94 -12.38
C SER A 40 -3.29 -15.60 -11.20
N PHE A 41 -2.81 -15.90 -9.99
CA PHE A 41 -3.26 -15.20 -8.79
C PHE A 41 -2.66 -13.78 -8.85
N ALA A 42 -3.50 -12.74 -8.74
CA ALA A 42 -3.07 -11.35 -8.92
C ALA A 42 -2.19 -10.85 -7.77
N VAL A 43 -2.38 -11.44 -6.59
CA VAL A 43 -1.57 -11.22 -5.39
C VAL A 43 -0.79 -12.52 -5.14
N PRO A 44 0.48 -12.60 -5.57
CA PRO A 44 1.25 -13.84 -5.47
C PRO A 44 1.60 -14.20 -4.02
N HIS A 45 1.75 -13.20 -3.16
CA HIS A 45 1.96 -13.37 -1.72
C HIS A 45 1.07 -12.38 -0.97
N LEU A 46 0.35 -12.87 0.06
CA LEU A 46 -0.54 -12.06 0.88
C LEU A 46 -0.33 -12.36 2.36
N ASP A 47 0.04 -11.34 3.13
CA ASP A 47 0.09 -11.41 4.58
C ASP A 47 -1.28 -11.10 5.20
N VAL A 48 -1.74 -11.95 6.12
CA VAL A 48 -2.99 -11.78 6.87
C VAL A 48 -2.80 -12.07 8.35
N LEU A 49 -3.77 -11.69 9.18
CA LEU A 49 -3.77 -12.07 10.58
C LEU A 49 -4.40 -13.44 10.80
N ALA A 50 -3.92 -14.14 11.83
CA ALA A 50 -4.64 -15.28 12.37
C ALA A 50 -6.09 -14.87 12.73
N GLY A 51 -7.04 -15.60 12.17
CA GLY A 51 -8.47 -15.37 12.25
C GLY A 51 -9.08 -14.63 11.05
N ASP A 52 -8.27 -14.10 10.12
CA ASP A 52 -8.76 -13.47 8.89
C ASP A 52 -9.31 -14.52 7.90
N THR A 53 -10.30 -14.10 7.12
CA THR A 53 -10.81 -14.84 5.97
C THR A 53 -10.28 -14.23 4.69
N VAL A 54 -9.63 -15.03 3.86
CA VAL A 54 -9.18 -14.64 2.51
C VAL A 54 -10.21 -15.07 1.48
N THR A 55 -10.57 -14.16 0.57
CA THR A 55 -11.47 -14.42 -0.55
C THR A 55 -10.70 -14.51 -1.86
N TRP A 56 -10.79 -15.61 -2.57
CA TRP A 56 -10.35 -15.71 -3.97
C TRP A 56 -11.55 -15.43 -4.88
N HIS A 57 -11.39 -14.54 -5.85
CA HIS A 57 -12.42 -14.23 -6.85
C HIS A 57 -11.90 -14.49 -8.25
N ASN A 58 -12.58 -15.34 -9.00
CA ASN A 58 -12.22 -15.62 -10.38
C ASN A 58 -12.76 -14.57 -11.35
N ALA A 59 -11.96 -13.56 -11.63
CA ALA A 59 -12.25 -12.53 -12.63
C ALA A 59 -11.70 -12.91 -14.04
N SER A 60 -11.45 -14.20 -14.29
CA SER A 60 -11.03 -14.75 -15.58
C SER A 60 -12.18 -15.48 -16.27
N LEU A 61 -12.18 -15.48 -17.62
CA LEU A 61 -13.07 -16.35 -18.41
C LEU A 61 -12.72 -17.84 -18.25
N ARG A 62 -11.47 -18.13 -17.84
CA ARG A 62 -11.00 -19.51 -17.59
C ARG A 62 -11.44 -19.95 -16.22
N ALA A 63 -11.70 -21.25 -16.09
CA ALA A 63 -12.00 -21.82 -14.78
C ALA A 63 -10.70 -22.05 -14.00
N HIS A 64 -10.73 -21.77 -12.70
CA HIS A 64 -9.59 -21.96 -11.80
C HIS A 64 -10.01 -22.74 -10.55
N ASN A 65 -9.05 -23.07 -9.71
CA ASN A 65 -9.27 -23.53 -8.35
C ASN A 65 -8.07 -23.11 -7.49
N VAL A 66 -8.24 -23.21 -6.19
CA VAL A 66 -7.22 -22.93 -5.17
C VAL A 66 -7.02 -24.23 -4.40
N LEU A 67 -5.80 -24.75 -4.36
CA LEU A 67 -5.46 -25.97 -3.65
C LEU A 67 -4.15 -25.77 -2.90
N ALA A 68 -4.16 -25.94 -1.58
CA ALA A 68 -2.94 -25.92 -0.77
C ALA A 68 -2.02 -27.08 -1.16
N ASP A 69 -0.71 -26.86 -1.12
CA ASP A 69 0.28 -27.91 -1.43
C ASP A 69 0.18 -29.10 -0.48
N ASP A 70 -0.11 -28.84 0.81
CA ASP A 70 -0.32 -29.83 1.86
C ASP A 70 -1.75 -30.39 1.90
N ARG A 71 -2.63 -29.88 1.03
CA ARG A 71 -4.06 -30.21 0.95
C ARG A 71 -4.88 -29.83 2.19
N SER A 72 -4.40 -28.91 3.02
CA SER A 72 -5.15 -28.38 4.18
C SER A 72 -6.43 -27.63 3.79
N PHE A 73 -6.45 -27.03 2.59
CA PHE A 73 -7.66 -26.44 2.01
C PHE A 73 -7.73 -26.62 0.49
N ALA A 74 -8.95 -26.65 -0.03
CA ALA A 74 -9.22 -26.75 -1.45
C ALA A 74 -10.55 -26.08 -1.81
N SER A 75 -10.55 -25.27 -2.86
CA SER A 75 -11.77 -24.74 -3.45
C SER A 75 -12.40 -25.76 -4.41
N PRO A 76 -13.71 -25.68 -4.67
CA PRO A 76 -14.29 -26.25 -5.88
C PRO A 76 -13.72 -25.56 -7.13
N ARG A 77 -14.06 -26.06 -8.32
CA ARG A 77 -13.77 -25.37 -9.58
C ARG A 77 -14.54 -24.05 -9.62
N LEU A 78 -13.81 -22.95 -9.65
CA LEU A 78 -14.32 -21.59 -9.78
C LEU A 78 -14.49 -21.27 -11.27
N LEU A 79 -15.73 -21.07 -11.70
CA LEU A 79 -16.04 -20.48 -13.01
C LEU A 79 -15.83 -18.96 -12.95
N MET A 80 -16.07 -18.26 -14.06
CA MET A 80 -16.08 -16.79 -14.06
C MET A 80 -17.02 -16.28 -12.97
N ASP A 81 -16.56 -15.29 -12.21
CA ASP A 81 -17.18 -14.71 -11.01
C ASP A 81 -17.38 -15.66 -9.83
N GLY A 82 -16.84 -16.88 -9.90
CA GLY A 82 -16.79 -17.81 -8.78
C GLY A 82 -15.89 -17.28 -7.66
N MET A 83 -16.35 -17.44 -6.42
CA MET A 83 -15.62 -17.04 -5.22
C MET A 83 -15.33 -18.25 -4.32
N PHE A 84 -14.27 -18.15 -3.53
CA PHE A 84 -13.91 -19.10 -2.48
C PHE A 84 -13.35 -18.35 -1.27
N ASP A 85 -13.90 -18.64 -0.10
CA ASP A 85 -13.45 -18.07 1.17
C ASP A 85 -12.76 -19.13 2.02
N HIS A 86 -11.62 -18.78 2.61
CA HIS A 86 -10.95 -19.62 3.59
C HIS A 86 -10.46 -18.81 4.79
N ARG A 87 -10.79 -19.27 5.99
CA ARG A 87 -10.34 -18.66 7.24
C ARG A 87 -9.05 -19.30 7.73
N PHE A 88 -8.05 -18.47 8.02
CA PHE A 88 -6.73 -18.92 8.50
C PHE A 88 -6.57 -18.65 9.98
N ASP A 89 -6.56 -19.70 10.80
CA ASP A 89 -6.58 -19.55 12.27
C ASP A 89 -5.22 -19.73 12.93
N THR A 90 -4.27 -20.33 12.22
CA THR A 90 -2.96 -20.68 12.75
C THR A 90 -1.89 -19.91 12.00
N PRO A 91 -0.96 -19.21 12.70
CA PRO A 91 0.20 -18.59 12.06
C PRO A 91 1.06 -19.61 11.32
N GLY A 92 1.58 -19.22 10.17
CA GLY A 92 2.37 -20.07 9.29
C GLY A 92 2.25 -19.66 7.82
N ASP A 93 3.06 -20.31 6.99
CA ASP A 93 3.08 -20.10 5.55
C ASP A 93 2.26 -21.19 4.85
N TYR A 94 1.32 -20.76 4.01
CA TYR A 94 0.40 -21.64 3.28
C TYR A 94 0.59 -21.45 1.79
N THR A 95 1.37 -22.33 1.16
CA THR A 95 1.55 -22.34 -0.29
C THR A 95 0.40 -23.05 -0.98
N TYR A 96 -0.04 -22.51 -2.12
CA TYR A 96 -1.14 -23.06 -2.89
C TYR A 96 -0.93 -22.89 -4.40
N PHE A 97 -1.67 -23.66 -5.17
CA PHE A 97 -1.61 -23.66 -6.62
C PHE A 97 -2.97 -23.92 -7.26
N CYS A 98 -3.06 -23.66 -8.57
CA CYS A 98 -4.21 -24.08 -9.38
C CYS A 98 -3.93 -25.44 -10.02
N GLN A 99 -4.74 -26.45 -9.70
CA GLN A 99 -4.57 -27.80 -10.24
C GLN A 99 -4.79 -27.85 -11.77
N LEU A 100 -5.67 -26.99 -12.30
CA LEU A 100 -5.92 -26.88 -13.75
C LEU A 100 -4.74 -26.24 -14.51
N HIS A 101 -3.93 -25.44 -13.81
CA HIS A 101 -2.82 -24.68 -14.38
C HIS A 101 -1.64 -24.67 -13.39
N PRO A 102 -0.85 -25.76 -13.30
CA PRO A 102 0.10 -25.99 -12.20
C PRO A 102 1.26 -24.97 -12.09
N THR A 103 1.41 -24.06 -13.05
CA THR A 103 2.35 -22.94 -12.98
C THR A 103 1.83 -21.78 -12.15
N MET A 104 0.51 -21.70 -11.93
CA MET A 104 -0.12 -20.72 -11.05
C MET A 104 0.13 -21.09 -9.60
N ARG A 105 0.89 -20.26 -8.89
CA ARG A 105 1.20 -20.41 -7.47
C ARG A 105 0.96 -19.10 -6.73
N GLY A 106 0.63 -19.23 -5.47
CA GLY A 106 0.69 -18.14 -4.51
C GLY A 106 0.89 -18.70 -3.12
N ASP A 107 1.03 -17.80 -2.16
CA ASP A 107 1.16 -18.17 -0.76
C ASP A 107 0.52 -17.13 0.17
N ILE A 108 0.03 -17.61 1.31
CA ILE A 108 -0.54 -16.79 2.39
C ILE A 108 0.38 -16.89 3.60
N GLY A 109 0.92 -15.76 4.04
CA GLY A 109 1.61 -15.65 5.32
C GLY A 109 0.61 -15.28 6.41
N VAL A 110 0.44 -16.14 7.42
CA VAL A 110 -0.49 -15.89 8.52
C VAL A 110 0.31 -15.50 9.76
N HIS A 111 0.01 -14.32 10.31
CA HIS A 111 0.77 -13.71 11.39
C HIS A 111 -0.11 -13.36 12.59
N ARG A 112 0.49 -13.20 13.76
CA ARG A 112 -0.21 -12.65 14.94
C ARG A 112 -0.23 -11.13 14.96
N VAL A 113 0.71 -10.49 14.27
CA VAL A 113 0.84 -9.04 14.22
C VAL A 113 1.30 -8.63 12.84
N LEU A 114 0.67 -7.60 12.30
CA LEU A 114 1.01 -6.99 11.03
C LEU A 114 1.21 -5.50 11.21
N LEU A 115 2.20 -4.97 10.51
CA LEU A 115 2.40 -3.54 10.36
C LEU A 115 1.95 -3.14 8.95
N ASP A 116 1.16 -2.07 8.86
CA ASP A 116 0.71 -1.55 7.57
C ASP A 116 1.88 -0.91 6.82
N ALA A 117 1.90 -1.07 5.50
CA ALA A 117 2.86 -0.38 4.66
C ALA A 117 2.80 1.15 4.87
N ALA A 118 3.96 1.78 4.98
CA ALA A 118 4.06 3.23 5.06
C ALA A 118 3.53 3.86 3.75
N LYS A 119 2.46 4.66 3.86
CA LYS A 119 1.84 5.31 2.69
C LYS A 119 2.67 6.48 2.16
N GLU A 120 3.45 7.12 3.02
CA GLU A 120 4.26 8.29 2.69
C GLU A 120 5.65 8.21 3.34
N PRO A 121 6.68 8.81 2.74
CA PRO A 121 7.98 8.92 3.38
C PRO A 121 7.92 9.79 4.65
N ALA A 122 8.71 9.43 5.65
CA ALA A 122 8.89 10.22 6.86
C ALA A 122 9.95 11.32 6.68
N ALA A 123 9.87 12.33 7.55
CA ALA A 123 10.93 13.34 7.71
C ALA A 123 11.80 12.98 8.92
N PRO A 124 13.13 13.22 8.87
CA PRO A 124 14.02 12.87 9.97
C PRO A 124 13.69 13.67 11.23
N GLY A 125 13.63 13.00 12.37
CA GLY A 125 13.39 13.62 13.67
C GLY A 125 11.97 14.16 13.86
N LYS A 126 11.02 13.77 12.99
CA LYS A 126 9.61 14.13 13.13
C LYS A 126 8.79 12.91 13.53
N PRO A 127 7.77 13.06 14.41
CA PRO A 127 6.87 11.97 14.71
C PRO A 127 6.20 11.44 13.44
N TYR A 128 6.20 10.13 13.29
CA TYR A 128 5.52 9.40 12.23
C TYR A 128 4.66 8.30 12.86
N ALA A 129 3.38 8.25 12.47
CA ALA A 129 2.43 7.28 13.00
C ALA A 129 2.47 6.00 12.17
N LEU A 130 3.06 4.96 12.73
CA LEU A 130 2.98 3.61 12.19
C LEU A 130 1.70 2.94 12.70
N LYS A 131 0.98 2.29 11.79
CA LYS A 131 -0.30 1.63 12.06
C LYS A 131 -0.16 0.15 11.76
N GLY A 132 -0.98 -0.64 12.40
CA GLY A 132 -1.03 -2.08 12.15
C GLY A 132 -2.20 -2.71 12.86
N ARG A 133 -2.27 -4.03 12.74
CA ARG A 133 -3.31 -4.86 13.35
C ARG A 133 -2.66 -6.07 14.01
N ALA A 134 -3.27 -6.58 15.08
CA ALA A 134 -2.82 -7.76 15.78
C ALA A 134 -4.00 -8.66 16.14
N ALA A 135 -3.81 -9.97 16.01
CA ALA A 135 -4.71 -11.00 16.49
C ALA A 135 -4.44 -11.29 17.99
N LEU A 136 -4.52 -10.24 18.80
CA LEU A 136 -4.20 -10.26 20.24
C LEU A 136 -5.33 -9.59 21.04
N PRO A 137 -5.46 -9.92 22.34
CA PRO A 137 -6.45 -9.28 23.21
C PRO A 137 -6.27 -7.76 23.26
N GLU A 138 -7.37 -7.03 23.43
CA GLU A 138 -7.33 -5.60 23.74
C GLU A 138 -6.44 -5.35 24.97
N GLY A 139 -5.64 -4.28 24.92
CA GLY A 139 -4.69 -3.96 25.97
C GLY A 139 -3.33 -4.64 25.81
N ALA A 140 -3.17 -5.61 24.90
CA ALA A 140 -1.87 -6.19 24.61
C ALA A 140 -0.88 -5.13 24.09
N THR A 141 0.39 -5.26 24.48
CA THR A 141 1.46 -4.37 24.04
C THR A 141 2.14 -4.90 22.77
N VAL A 142 2.37 -3.99 21.82
CA VAL A 142 3.15 -4.23 20.59
C VAL A 142 4.40 -3.36 20.64
N SER A 143 5.58 -3.97 20.52
CA SER A 143 6.86 -3.25 20.37
C SER A 143 7.09 -2.94 18.91
N ILE A 144 7.43 -1.69 18.58
CA ILE A 144 7.82 -1.29 17.23
C ILE A 144 9.32 -1.15 17.18
N GLN A 145 9.96 -1.97 16.35
CA GLN A 145 11.41 -2.04 16.23
C GLN A 145 11.86 -1.51 14.87
N ALA A 146 12.94 -0.73 14.86
CA ALA A 146 13.66 -0.34 13.65
C ALA A 146 14.98 -1.11 13.63
N ASP A 147 15.20 -1.90 12.59
CA ASP A 147 16.39 -2.75 12.41
C ASP A 147 16.71 -3.60 13.68
N GLY A 148 15.65 -4.07 14.36
CA GLY A 148 15.73 -4.87 15.59
C GLY A 148 15.85 -4.09 16.90
N ALA A 149 15.99 -2.76 16.85
CA ALA A 149 16.02 -1.91 18.04
C ALA A 149 14.63 -1.31 18.33
N GLU A 150 14.12 -1.48 19.54
CA GLU A 150 12.84 -0.88 19.96
C GLU A 150 12.86 0.65 19.86
N GLN A 151 11.83 1.20 19.22
CA GLN A 151 11.65 2.64 19.00
C GLN A 151 10.43 3.20 19.74
N ALA A 152 9.38 2.38 19.87
CA ALA A 152 8.12 2.77 20.49
C ALA A 152 7.33 1.53 20.89
N THR A 153 6.29 1.73 21.70
CA THR A 153 5.28 0.72 22.01
C THR A 153 3.89 1.24 21.64
N ALA A 154 2.99 0.34 21.29
CA ALA A 154 1.57 0.63 21.13
C ALA A 154 0.71 -0.38 21.88
N THR A 155 -0.54 0.00 22.12
CA THR A 155 -1.54 -0.87 22.74
C THR A 155 -2.56 -1.29 21.68
N VAL A 156 -2.89 -2.58 21.65
CA VAL A 156 -3.93 -3.14 20.79
C VAL A 156 -5.31 -2.67 21.28
N GLY A 157 -6.08 -2.05 20.39
CA GLY A 157 -7.46 -1.63 20.68
C GLY A 157 -8.47 -2.78 20.53
N ALA A 158 -9.73 -2.52 20.89
CA ALA A 158 -10.83 -3.49 20.85
C ALA A 158 -11.03 -4.19 19.49
N ASN A 159 -10.67 -3.52 18.38
CA ASN A 159 -10.78 -4.07 17.02
C ASN A 159 -9.48 -4.70 16.51
N GLY A 160 -8.49 -4.93 17.38
CA GLY A 160 -7.18 -5.45 17.02
C GLY A 160 -6.23 -4.43 16.39
N ALA A 161 -6.67 -3.20 16.08
CA ALA A 161 -5.79 -2.19 15.51
C ALA A 161 -4.91 -1.52 16.58
N PHE A 162 -3.72 -1.09 16.18
CA PHE A 162 -2.83 -0.28 17.02
C PHE A 162 -2.20 0.86 16.21
N THR A 163 -1.69 1.86 16.91
CA THR A 163 -0.90 2.95 16.32
C THR A 163 0.23 3.32 17.25
N ALA A 164 1.45 3.40 16.72
CA ALA A 164 2.64 3.81 17.43
C ALA A 164 3.23 5.07 16.78
N ALA A 165 3.64 6.04 17.58
CA ALA A 165 4.41 7.18 17.11
C ALA A 165 5.91 6.86 17.23
N VAL A 166 6.61 6.80 16.10
CA VAL A 166 8.08 6.69 16.04
C VAL A 166 8.69 8.03 15.62
N THR A 167 9.96 8.26 15.94
CA THR A 167 10.70 9.46 15.49
C THR A 167 11.89 9.01 14.64
N PRO A 168 11.66 8.62 13.38
CA PRO A 168 12.70 8.02 12.54
C PRO A 168 13.80 9.05 12.22
N ALA A 169 15.07 8.63 12.29
CA ALA A 169 16.21 9.47 11.94
C ALA A 169 16.73 9.18 10.52
N ALA A 170 16.60 7.94 10.07
CA ALA A 170 17.04 7.46 8.76
C ALA A 170 16.09 6.36 8.26
N THR A 171 16.17 6.06 6.97
CA THR A 171 15.43 4.94 6.38
C THR A 171 15.82 3.65 7.07
N ALA A 172 14.84 2.92 7.56
CA ALA A 172 15.04 1.68 8.31
C ALA A 172 13.93 0.67 7.98
N SER A 173 14.20 -0.59 8.33
CA SER A 173 13.19 -1.64 8.31
C SER A 173 12.45 -1.68 9.63
N TYR A 174 11.14 -1.51 9.60
CA TYR A 174 10.29 -1.53 10.79
C TYR A 174 9.55 -2.86 10.91
N THR A 175 9.53 -3.41 12.11
CA THR A 175 8.71 -4.59 12.46
C THR A 175 7.87 -4.28 13.69
N ALA A 176 6.69 -4.88 13.75
CA ALA A 176 5.88 -4.93 14.96
C ALA A 176 6.10 -6.29 15.64
N VAL A 177 6.44 -6.28 16.92
CA VAL A 177 6.74 -7.49 17.69
C VAL A 177 5.75 -7.62 18.84
N ALA A 178 5.04 -8.73 18.89
CA ALA A 178 4.08 -9.03 19.95
C ALA A 178 3.88 -10.53 20.10
N GLY A 179 3.66 -11.01 21.34
CA GLY A 179 3.42 -12.43 21.59
C GLY A 179 4.59 -13.36 21.20
N GLY A 180 5.82 -12.84 21.15
CA GLY A 180 7.01 -13.59 20.73
C GLY A 180 7.19 -13.72 19.22
N GLU A 181 6.34 -13.06 18.43
CA GLU A 181 6.35 -13.10 16.96
C GLU A 181 6.59 -11.69 16.41
N ALA A 182 7.32 -11.60 15.31
CA ALA A 182 7.55 -10.35 14.59
C ALA A 182 6.74 -10.36 13.29
N SER A 183 6.15 -9.22 12.95
CA SER A 183 5.52 -9.02 11.65
C SER A 183 6.56 -9.09 10.52
N PRO A 184 6.13 -9.29 9.27
CA PRO A 184 6.94 -8.97 8.11
C PRO A 184 7.49 -7.53 8.20
N PRO A 185 8.71 -7.28 7.70
CA PRO A 185 9.32 -5.97 7.75
C PRO A 185 8.66 -4.98 6.78
N VAL A 186 8.35 -3.78 7.27
CA VAL A 186 7.90 -2.64 6.47
C VAL A 186 9.03 -1.62 6.35
N GLN A 187 9.43 -1.27 5.14
CA GLN A 187 10.41 -0.21 4.94
C GLN A 187 9.76 1.16 5.12
N LEU A 188 10.30 1.99 6.03
CA LEU A 188 9.93 3.39 6.15
C LEU A 188 11.04 4.25 5.55
N LEU A 189 10.76 4.82 4.37
CA LEU A 189 11.68 5.76 3.73
C LEU A 189 11.72 7.07 4.54
N VAL A 190 12.91 7.51 4.93
CA VAL A 190 13.12 8.84 5.50
C VAL A 190 13.77 9.74 4.46
N LEU A 191 13.03 10.77 4.04
CA LEU A 191 13.56 11.81 3.16
C LEU A 191 14.15 12.93 4.03
N ASP A 192 15.47 12.92 4.16
CA ASP A 192 16.24 13.91 4.92
C ASP A 192 16.72 15.08 4.06
N ARG A 193 16.54 14.98 2.74
CA ARG A 193 17.09 15.91 1.77
C ARG A 193 16.40 17.26 1.88
N LYS A 194 17.19 18.30 2.11
CA LYS A 194 16.77 19.70 2.10
C LYS A 194 17.40 20.40 0.92
N VAL A 195 16.65 21.30 0.29
CA VAL A 195 17.17 22.22 -0.71
C VAL A 195 17.10 23.63 -0.14
N SER A 196 18.23 24.31 -0.04
CA SER A 196 18.26 25.76 0.15
C SER A 196 18.67 26.43 -1.15
N ALA A 197 18.18 27.65 -1.39
CA ALA A 197 18.53 28.41 -2.57
C ALA A 197 18.77 29.88 -2.21
N GLY A 198 19.86 30.44 -2.74
CA GLY A 198 20.23 31.84 -2.61
C GLY A 198 20.35 32.51 -3.97
N LEU A 199 19.95 33.78 -4.05
CA LEU A 199 20.01 34.59 -5.26
C LEU A 199 21.13 35.63 -5.15
N LYS A 200 22.07 35.63 -6.11
CA LYS A 200 23.04 36.70 -6.31
C LYS A 200 22.68 37.48 -7.56
N VAL A 201 22.53 38.80 -7.40
CA VAL A 201 22.18 39.71 -8.50
C VAL A 201 23.45 40.28 -9.12
N GLY A 202 23.68 39.99 -10.40
CA GLY A 202 24.76 40.56 -11.21
C GLY A 202 24.31 41.75 -12.07
N LYS A 203 25.21 42.29 -12.89
CA LYS A 203 24.88 43.39 -13.82
C LYS A 203 23.90 42.97 -14.92
N ARG A 204 24.13 41.81 -15.55
CA ARG A 204 23.31 41.28 -16.66
C ARG A 204 22.56 39.99 -16.32
N THR A 205 23.03 39.24 -15.33
CA THR A 205 22.50 37.93 -14.98
C THR A 205 22.18 37.83 -13.49
N LEU A 206 21.33 36.86 -13.17
CA LEU A 206 21.02 36.40 -11.83
C LEU A 206 21.64 35.00 -11.65
N THR A 207 22.39 34.80 -10.58
CA THR A 207 22.93 33.48 -10.22
C THR A 207 22.15 32.94 -9.04
N ILE A 208 21.47 31.82 -9.24
CA ILE A 208 20.80 31.05 -8.20
C ILE A 208 21.77 29.95 -7.78
N THR A 209 22.21 29.96 -6.53
CA THR A 209 22.99 28.86 -5.95
C THR A 209 22.07 28.04 -5.07
N ALA A 210 21.94 26.74 -5.34
CA ALA A 210 21.19 25.82 -4.50
C ALA A 210 22.13 24.81 -3.85
N LYS A 211 21.81 24.44 -2.60
CA LYS A 211 22.53 23.43 -1.83
C LYS A 211 21.56 22.33 -1.41
N VAL A 212 21.88 21.10 -1.76
CA VAL A 212 21.19 19.88 -1.34
C VAL A 212 21.91 19.32 -0.11
N THR A 213 21.18 19.05 0.97
CA THR A 213 21.75 18.51 2.23
C THR A 213 20.94 17.30 2.71
N PRO A 214 21.55 16.12 2.94
CA PRO A 214 22.97 15.82 2.65
C PRO A 214 23.29 15.92 1.15
N ALA A 215 24.57 16.08 0.83
CA ALA A 215 25.01 16.15 -0.55
C ALA A 215 24.66 14.84 -1.26
N SER A 216 23.90 14.93 -2.35
CA SER A 216 23.37 13.77 -3.07
C SER A 216 23.90 13.81 -4.48
N ALA A 217 25.13 13.33 -4.72
CA ALA A 217 25.79 13.42 -6.02
C ALA A 217 24.96 12.75 -7.13
N GLY A 218 24.95 13.35 -8.32
CA GLY A 218 24.23 12.82 -9.48
C GLY A 218 22.71 12.98 -9.45
N SER A 219 22.15 13.56 -8.38
CA SER A 219 20.70 13.80 -8.27
C SER A 219 20.27 15.00 -9.12
N THR A 220 19.07 14.92 -9.67
CA THR A 220 18.52 15.98 -10.53
C THR A 220 18.02 17.16 -9.68
N VAL A 221 18.43 18.37 -10.03
CA VAL A 221 17.96 19.61 -9.44
C VAL A 221 17.38 20.51 -10.52
N VAL A 222 16.17 20.99 -10.30
CA VAL A 222 15.36 21.73 -11.26
C VAL A 222 15.06 23.14 -10.73
N LEU A 223 15.39 24.16 -11.52
CA LEU A 223 14.92 25.53 -11.30
C LEU A 223 13.54 25.67 -11.93
N GLN A 224 12.55 26.07 -11.11
CA GLN A 224 11.21 26.40 -11.57
C GLN A 224 10.93 27.90 -11.42
N LEU A 225 10.24 28.47 -12.40
CA LEU A 225 9.69 29.83 -12.34
C LEU A 225 8.17 29.77 -12.30
N LYS A 226 7.55 30.68 -11.55
CA LYS A 226 6.09 30.85 -11.55
C LYS A 226 5.70 31.72 -12.75
N LEU A 227 5.28 31.08 -13.82
CA LEU A 227 4.96 31.69 -15.11
C LEU A 227 3.45 31.79 -15.26
N LYS A 228 2.93 33.01 -15.48
CA LYS A 228 1.48 33.23 -15.61
C LYS A 228 0.94 32.65 -16.90
N GLU A 229 1.74 32.74 -17.96
CA GLU A 229 1.47 32.19 -19.30
C GLU A 229 1.36 30.65 -19.30
N HIS A 230 1.91 29.97 -18.29
CA HIS A 230 1.82 28.52 -18.09
C HIS A 230 0.98 28.13 -16.87
N PHE A 231 0.21 29.09 -16.33
CA PHE A 231 -0.71 28.88 -15.22
C PHE A 231 -0.09 28.23 -13.96
N GLY A 232 1.21 28.39 -13.71
CA GLY A 232 1.84 27.65 -12.62
C GLY A 232 3.35 27.73 -12.52
N TRP A 233 3.93 26.76 -11.81
CA TRP A 233 5.37 26.56 -11.70
C TRP A 233 5.86 25.74 -12.87
N TRP A 234 6.80 26.29 -13.64
CA TRP A 234 7.33 25.63 -14.82
C TRP A 234 8.84 25.39 -14.69
N PRO A 235 9.35 24.19 -15.03
CA PRO A 235 10.79 23.95 -15.08
C PRO A 235 11.40 24.79 -16.20
N VAL A 236 12.49 25.49 -15.89
CA VAL A 236 13.21 26.32 -16.88
C VAL A 236 14.65 25.87 -17.09
N LYS A 237 15.24 25.20 -16.11
CA LYS A 237 16.58 24.59 -16.17
C LYS A 237 16.64 23.39 -15.23
N ALA A 238 17.36 22.36 -15.63
CA ALA A 238 17.70 21.21 -14.80
C ALA A 238 19.21 20.95 -14.88
N THR A 239 19.77 20.39 -13.81
CA THR A 239 21.17 19.93 -13.79
C THR A 239 21.35 18.85 -12.72
N LYS A 240 22.52 18.20 -12.70
CA LYS A 240 22.86 17.21 -11.68
C LYS A 240 23.77 17.83 -10.61
N THR A 241 23.58 17.44 -9.37
CA THR A 241 24.45 17.80 -8.23
C THR A 241 25.81 17.14 -8.32
N GLY A 242 26.87 17.87 -7.95
CA GLY A 242 28.18 17.32 -7.69
C GLY A 242 28.29 16.67 -6.30
N ALA A 243 29.49 16.21 -5.94
CA ALA A 243 29.77 15.62 -4.63
C ALA A 243 29.56 16.59 -3.45
N ASP A 244 29.64 17.90 -3.69
CA ASP A 244 29.39 18.95 -2.70
C ASP A 244 27.90 19.27 -2.50
N GLY A 245 27.02 18.71 -3.35
CA GLY A 245 25.59 18.98 -3.34
C GLY A 245 25.22 20.40 -3.77
N ILE A 246 26.15 21.17 -4.35
CA ILE A 246 25.91 22.56 -4.77
C ILE A 246 25.67 22.60 -6.27
N VAL A 247 24.61 23.29 -6.68
CA VAL A 247 24.36 23.61 -8.10
C VAL A 247 24.16 25.10 -8.28
N ARG A 248 24.49 25.59 -9.48
CA ARG A 248 24.32 27.00 -9.85
C ARG A 248 23.55 27.10 -11.15
N PHE A 249 22.49 27.90 -11.13
CA PHE A 249 21.75 28.30 -12.31
C PHE A 249 22.04 29.76 -12.61
N THR A 250 22.29 30.08 -13.87
CA THR A 250 22.38 31.46 -14.34
C THR A 250 21.17 31.76 -15.21
N VAL A 251 20.45 32.85 -14.94
CA VAL A 251 19.34 33.34 -15.76
C VAL A 251 19.53 34.81 -16.07
N ASP A 252 18.98 35.28 -17.18
CA ASP A 252 19.08 36.70 -17.56
C ASP A 252 18.25 37.59 -16.63
N ARG A 253 18.72 38.82 -16.42
CA ARG A 253 17.91 39.84 -15.76
C ARG A 253 16.82 40.32 -16.71
N GLY A 254 15.62 40.50 -16.18
CA GLY A 254 14.49 41.06 -16.94
C GLY A 254 13.13 40.49 -16.52
N ARG A 255 13.10 39.27 -15.98
CA ARG A 255 11.85 38.60 -15.61
C ARG A 255 11.61 38.67 -14.09
N LYS A 256 10.63 39.48 -13.67
CA LYS A 256 10.22 39.64 -12.27
C LYS A 256 9.17 38.59 -11.87
N VAL A 257 9.62 37.38 -11.55
CA VAL A 257 8.76 36.23 -11.19
C VAL A 257 9.22 35.56 -9.90
N GLN A 258 8.37 34.74 -9.30
CA GLN A 258 8.81 33.85 -8.22
C GLN A 258 9.62 32.69 -8.83
N ALA A 259 10.63 32.24 -8.11
CA ALA A 259 11.47 31.11 -8.43
C ALA A 259 11.56 30.18 -7.22
N ARG A 260 11.77 28.89 -7.48
CA ARG A 260 12.10 27.87 -6.48
C ARG A 260 12.99 26.82 -7.10
N VAL A 261 13.75 26.12 -6.27
CA VAL A 261 14.62 25.02 -6.71
C VAL A 261 14.12 23.72 -6.10
N LEU A 262 13.97 22.69 -6.92
CA LEU A 262 13.53 21.36 -6.51
C LEU A 262 14.70 20.38 -6.66
N LEU A 263 14.83 19.47 -5.70
CA LEU A 263 15.48 18.19 -5.92
C LEU A 263 14.40 17.24 -6.44
N THR A 264 14.65 16.55 -7.54
CA THR A 264 13.69 15.66 -8.18
C THR A 264 14.26 14.26 -8.39
N ALA A 265 13.39 13.30 -8.67
CA ALA A 265 13.81 12.01 -9.22
C ALA A 265 14.38 12.20 -10.65
N ALA A 266 14.81 11.09 -11.26
CA ALA A 266 15.41 11.12 -12.61
C ALA A 266 14.44 11.61 -13.70
N ASP A 267 13.13 11.60 -13.44
CA ASP A 267 12.06 12.07 -14.33
C ASP A 267 11.92 13.61 -14.39
N GLU A 268 12.73 14.35 -13.62
CA GLU A 268 12.67 15.81 -13.45
C GLU A 268 11.34 16.36 -12.88
N ALA A 269 10.41 15.49 -12.50
CA ALA A 269 9.04 15.84 -12.14
C ALA A 269 8.70 15.48 -10.69
N THR A 270 9.10 14.29 -10.23
CA THR A 270 8.80 13.82 -8.89
C THR A 270 9.62 14.61 -7.87
N GLU A 271 8.97 15.51 -7.12
CA GLU A 271 9.60 16.37 -6.11
C GLU A 271 10.06 15.54 -4.91
N LEU A 272 11.36 15.53 -4.65
CA LEU A 272 11.97 14.89 -3.47
C LEU A 272 12.21 15.89 -2.34
N ALA A 273 12.48 17.14 -2.68
CA ALA A 273 12.61 18.25 -1.76
C ALA A 273 12.54 19.59 -2.52
N ARG A 274 12.23 20.69 -1.83
CA ARG A 274 12.21 22.03 -2.43
C ARG A 274 12.78 23.12 -1.54
N SER A 275 13.29 24.17 -2.17
CA SER A 275 13.62 25.42 -1.50
C SER A 275 12.39 26.22 -1.14
N ALA A 276 12.52 27.16 -0.21
CA ALA A 276 11.60 28.27 -0.12
C ALA A 276 11.54 29.01 -1.46
N ALA A 277 10.36 29.55 -1.81
CA ALA A 277 10.20 30.39 -2.98
C ALA A 277 10.85 31.77 -2.73
N PHE A 278 11.55 32.29 -3.74
CA PHE A 278 12.17 33.61 -3.71
C PHE A 278 11.82 34.39 -4.98
N ARG A 279 12.04 35.70 -4.99
CA ARG A 279 11.67 36.57 -6.11
C ARG A 279 12.88 36.96 -6.93
N LEU A 280 12.82 36.76 -8.23
CA LEU A 280 13.77 37.33 -9.18
C LEU A 280 13.47 38.83 -9.34
N LYS A 281 14.50 39.67 -9.24
CA LYS A 281 14.40 41.13 -9.25
C LYS A 281 15.10 41.74 -10.47
#